data_AF-A0A0D7AD54-F1
#
_entry.id   AF-A0A0D7AD54-F1
#
_cell.length_a   1.000
_cell.length_b   1.000
_cell.length_c   1.000
_cell.angle_alpha   90.00
_cell.angle_beta   90.00
_cell.angle_gamma   90.00
#
_symmetry.space_group_name_H-M   'P 1'
#
loop_
_entity.id
_entity.type
_entity.pdbx_description
1 polymer ?
#
loop_
_entity_poly.entity_id
_entity_poly.type
_entity_poly.pdbx_seq_one_letter_code
_entity_poly.pdbx_strand_id
1 'polypeptide(L)'
;RYRQAVDEVERLVVQRLLELTKLNMSGVGYKQREKIRKALQARSQAIRKALDRYNEAARSLGHSREALTWVNVVEMVQLGEFELLRESRGNIQSADWSKPAYREATSLYFSVKRAREEVVRCNVEIT
;
A
#
# COMPACT_ATOMS: atom_id res chain seq x y z
N ARG A 1 9.18 -1.52 19.36
CA ARG A 1 7.86 -0.87 19.49
C ARG A 1 7.47 -0.17 18.19
N TYR A 2 8.19 0.86 17.71
CA TYR A 2 7.87 1.52 16.43
C TYR A 2 7.89 0.58 15.20
N ARG A 3 8.97 -0.17 14.98
CA ARG A 3 9.05 -1.15 13.87
C ARG A 3 7.91 -2.17 13.89
N GLN A 4 7.56 -2.68 15.07
CA GLN A 4 6.42 -3.60 15.23
C GLN A 4 5.08 -2.93 14.88
N ALA A 5 4.93 -1.64 15.18
CA ALA A 5 3.73 -0.88 14.81
C ALA A 5 3.67 -0.65 13.29
N VAL A 6 4.81 -0.41 12.63
CA VAL A 6 4.91 -0.37 11.15
C VAL A 6 4.48 -1.70 10.56
N ASP A 7 5.08 -2.81 11.00
CA ASP A 7 4.78 -4.16 10.51
C ASP A 7 3.29 -4.51 10.76
N GLU A 8 2.73 -4.07 11.89
CA GLU A 8 1.31 -4.25 12.19
C GLU A 8 0.43 -3.48 11.18
N VAL A 9 0.69 -2.19 10.95
CA VAL A 9 -0.06 -1.39 9.97
C VAL A 9 0.00 -2.02 8.58
N GLU A 10 1.20 -2.35 8.09
CA GLU A 10 1.42 -2.94 6.78
C GLU A 10 0.65 -4.26 6.63
N ARG A 11 0.85 -5.20 7.55
CA ARG A 11 0.15 -6.49 7.55
C ARG A 11 -1.36 -6.31 7.50
N LEU A 12 -1.89 -5.39 8.31
CA LEU A 12 -3.34 -5.18 8.39
C LEU A 12 -3.91 -4.59 7.08
N VAL A 13 -3.16 -3.73 6.41
CA VAL A 13 -3.57 -3.13 5.13
C VAL A 13 -3.47 -4.14 3.99
N VAL A 14 -2.38 -4.90 3.90
CA VAL A 14 -2.22 -5.97 2.90
C VAL A 14 -3.36 -6.97 3.01
N GLN A 15 -3.71 -7.39 4.23
CA GLN A 15 -4.86 -8.29 4.42
C GLN A 15 -6.18 -7.68 3.96
N ARG A 16 -6.42 -6.37 4.21
CA ARG A 16 -7.63 -5.68 3.72
C ARG A 16 -7.67 -5.63 2.19
N LEU A 17 -6.52 -5.46 1.54
CA LEU A 17 -6.44 -5.50 0.07
C LEU A 17 -6.77 -6.88 -0.48
N LEU A 18 -6.22 -7.94 0.13
CA LEU A 18 -6.53 -9.32 -0.25
C LEU A 18 -8.01 -9.64 -0.04
N GLU A 19 -8.64 -9.12 1.02
CA GLU A 19 -10.09 -9.25 1.25
C GLU A 19 -10.90 -8.54 0.16
N LEU A 20 -10.52 -7.33 -0.26
CA LEU A 20 -11.15 -6.61 -1.36
C LEU A 20 -10.98 -7.33 -2.70
N THR A 21 -9.76 -7.79 -3.02
CA THR A 21 -9.50 -8.61 -4.20
C THR A 21 -10.38 -9.85 -4.19
N LYS A 22 -10.46 -10.55 -3.05
CA LYS A 22 -11.30 -11.74 -2.90
C LYS A 22 -12.77 -11.42 -3.10
N LEU A 23 -13.25 -10.26 -2.66
CA LEU A 23 -14.64 -9.84 -2.86
C LEU A 23 -14.98 -9.58 -4.33
N ASN A 24 -14.00 -9.09 -5.11
CA ASN A 24 -14.15 -8.78 -6.53
C ASN A 24 -14.05 -9.99 -7.46
N MET A 25 -13.66 -11.16 -6.96
CA MET A 25 -13.58 -12.38 -7.78
C MET A 25 -14.95 -12.96 -8.13
N SER A 26 -15.07 -13.55 -9.31
CA SER A 26 -16.20 -14.40 -9.68
C SER A 26 -16.22 -15.68 -8.83
N GLY A 27 -17.40 -16.32 -8.70
CA GLY A 27 -17.54 -17.57 -7.93
C GLY A 27 -17.60 -17.42 -6.40
N VAL A 28 -17.57 -16.19 -5.86
CA VAL A 28 -17.74 -15.97 -4.41
C VAL A 28 -19.21 -16.06 -4.03
N GLY A 29 -19.60 -17.16 -3.38
CA GLY A 29 -20.96 -17.38 -2.91
C GLY A 29 -21.43 -16.38 -1.85
N TYR A 30 -22.75 -16.20 -1.71
CA TYR A 30 -23.37 -15.18 -0.84
C TYR A 30 -22.86 -15.23 0.61
N LYS A 31 -22.85 -16.42 1.24
CA LYS A 31 -22.36 -16.59 2.61
C LYS A 31 -20.88 -16.20 2.77
N GLN A 32 -20.07 -16.41 1.74
CA GLN A 32 -18.66 -16.03 1.74
C GLN A 32 -18.49 -14.52 1.58
N ARG A 33 -19.28 -13.87 0.71
CA ARG A 33 -19.32 -12.40 0.61
C ARG A 33 -19.66 -11.75 1.95
N GLU A 34 -20.63 -12.30 2.66
CA GLU A 34 -21.03 -11.79 3.97
C GLU A 34 -19.90 -11.88 5.01
N LYS A 35 -19.17 -13.02 5.04
CA LYS A 35 -17.97 -13.15 5.88
C LYS A 35 -16.88 -12.15 5.52
N ILE A 36 -16.64 -11.94 4.21
CA ILE A 36 -15.64 -10.97 3.74
C ILE A 36 -16.03 -9.54 4.14
N ARG A 37 -17.31 -9.16 4.04
CA ARG A 37 -17.79 -7.83 4.49
C ARG A 37 -17.54 -7.61 5.99
N LYS A 38 -17.86 -8.61 6.82
CA LYS A 38 -17.60 -8.55 8.26
C LYS A 38 -16.09 -8.44 8.55
N ALA A 39 -15.27 -9.21 7.84
CA ALA A 39 -13.82 -9.13 7.93
C ALA A 39 -13.31 -7.72 7.55
N LEU A 40 -13.79 -7.14 6.45
CA LEU A 40 -13.43 -5.78 6.02
C LEU A 40 -13.79 -4.71 7.06
N GLN A 41 -14.95 -4.82 7.71
CA GLN A 41 -15.36 -3.91 8.78
C GLN A 41 -14.43 -4.04 10.00
N ALA A 42 -14.18 -5.27 10.45
CA ALA A 42 -13.27 -5.55 11.57
C ALA A 42 -11.83 -5.08 11.25
N ARG A 43 -11.36 -5.32 10.02
CA ARG A 43 -10.05 -4.86 9.53
C ARG A 43 -9.95 -3.35 9.54
N SER A 44 -10.99 -2.63 9.12
CA SER A 44 -10.98 -1.17 9.11
C SER A 44 -10.83 -0.60 10.53
N GLN A 45 -11.49 -1.20 11.52
CA GLN A 45 -11.30 -0.83 12.94
C GLN A 45 -9.90 -1.20 13.46
N ALA A 46 -9.38 -2.38 13.08
CA ALA A 46 -8.05 -2.83 13.47
C ALA A 46 -6.96 -1.91 12.91
N ILE A 47 -7.08 -1.48 11.65
CA ILE A 47 -6.12 -0.54 11.03
C ILE A 47 -6.15 0.79 11.77
N ARG A 48 -7.33 1.33 12.11
CA ARG A 48 -7.43 2.58 12.87
C ARG A 48 -6.67 2.50 14.20
N LYS A 49 -6.86 1.41 14.96
CA LYS A 49 -6.12 1.18 16.21
C LYS A 49 -4.61 1.02 16.00
N ALA A 50 -4.20 0.35 14.92
CA ALA A 50 -2.78 0.19 14.60
C ALA A 50 -2.14 1.52 14.21
N LEU A 51 -2.86 2.39 13.50
CA LEU A 51 -2.42 3.76 13.21
C LEU A 51 -2.23 4.57 14.48
N ASP A 52 -3.15 4.47 15.45
CA ASP A 52 -3.00 5.15 16.74
C ASP A 52 -1.73 4.70 17.48
N ARG A 53 -1.46 3.38 17.53
CA ARG A 53 -0.24 2.81 18.12
C ARG A 53 1.02 3.24 17.38
N TYR A 54 0.98 3.27 16.05
CA TYR A 54 2.08 3.75 15.23
C TYR A 54 2.39 5.22 15.54
N ASN A 55 1.36 6.08 15.56
CA ASN A 55 1.51 7.51 15.82
C ASN A 55 1.98 7.79 17.25
N GLU A 56 1.55 7.00 18.23
CA GLU A 56 2.09 7.06 19.59
C GLU A 56 3.57 6.63 19.65
N ALA A 57 3.93 5.52 19.01
CA ALA A 57 5.30 5.06 18.95
C ALA A 57 6.21 6.06 18.21
N ALA A 58 5.73 6.66 17.12
CA ALA A 58 6.45 7.69 16.36
C ALA A 58 6.73 8.93 17.23
N ARG A 59 5.72 9.42 17.95
CA ARG A 59 5.85 10.54 18.88
C ARG A 59 6.87 10.25 19.99
N SER A 60 6.87 9.03 20.54
CA SER A 60 7.81 8.64 21.60
C SER A 60 9.29 8.66 21.14
N LEU A 61 9.52 8.53 19.83
CA LEU A 61 10.85 8.58 19.22
C LEU A 61 11.26 10.00 18.79
N GLY A 62 10.47 11.03 19.10
CA GLY A 62 10.77 12.41 18.72
C GLY A 62 10.65 12.67 17.21
N HIS A 63 9.96 11.79 16.47
CA HIS A 63 9.69 12.04 15.06
C HIS A 63 8.79 13.28 14.96
N SER A 64 9.31 14.37 14.41
CA SER A 64 8.55 15.59 14.07
C SER A 64 7.58 15.38 12.89
N ARG A 65 7.20 14.12 12.61
CA ARG A 65 6.40 13.76 11.46
C ARG A 65 4.92 13.97 11.77
N GLU A 66 4.18 14.45 10.78
CA GLU A 66 2.72 14.47 10.82
C GLU A 66 2.18 13.06 11.09
N ALA A 67 1.10 12.99 11.87
CA ALA A 67 0.47 11.72 12.21
C ALA A 67 0.00 11.01 10.93
N LEU A 68 0.34 9.73 10.80
CA LEU A 68 -0.10 8.91 9.68
C LEU A 68 -1.62 8.75 9.76
N THR A 69 -2.32 9.26 8.75
CA THR A 69 -3.78 9.16 8.64
C THR A 69 -4.19 8.02 7.72
N TRP A 70 -5.47 7.65 7.78
CA TRP A 70 -6.04 6.67 6.84
C TRP A 70 -5.92 7.11 5.37
N VAL A 71 -6.01 8.42 5.09
CA VAL A 71 -5.87 8.96 3.73
C VAL A 71 -4.47 8.67 3.21
N ASN A 72 -3.44 8.95 4.01
CA ASN A 72 -2.06 8.66 3.64
C ASN A 72 -1.82 7.16 3.40
N VAL A 73 -2.46 6.29 4.19
CA VAL A 73 -2.40 4.84 3.98
C VAL A 73 -2.97 4.45 2.62
N VAL A 74 -4.12 5.02 2.22
CA VAL A 74 -4.74 4.73 0.92
C VAL A 74 -3.86 5.21 -0.23
N GLU A 75 -3.28 6.39 -0.13
CA GLU A 75 -2.35 6.93 -1.13
C GLU A 75 -1.09 6.05 -1.24
N MET A 76 -0.51 5.63 -0.11
CA MET A 76 0.66 4.74 -0.08
C MET A 76 0.35 3.37 -0.69
N VAL A 77 -0.84 2.81 -0.45
CA VAL A 77 -1.28 1.57 -1.10
C VAL A 77 -1.28 1.73 -2.62
N GLN A 78 -1.84 2.82 -3.14
CA GLN A 78 -1.95 3.06 -4.58
C GLN A 78 -0.58 3.11 -5.26
N LEU A 79 0.42 3.64 -4.56
CA LEU A 79 1.79 3.79 -5.08
C LEU A 79 2.71 2.61 -4.72
N GLY A 80 2.24 1.64 -3.93
CA GLY A 80 3.05 0.51 -3.45
C GLY A 80 4.16 0.93 -2.46
N GLU A 81 3.90 1.96 -1.65
CA GLU A 81 4.90 2.72 -0.91
C GLU A 81 5.01 2.36 0.59
N PHE A 82 4.53 1.19 1.02
CA PHE A 82 4.63 0.78 2.44
C PHE A 82 6.07 0.71 2.97
N GLU A 83 7.03 0.36 2.12
CA GLU A 83 8.45 0.36 2.47
C GLU A 83 8.96 1.76 2.88
N LEU A 84 8.26 2.84 2.49
CA LEU A 84 8.57 4.19 2.97
C LEU A 84 8.27 4.34 4.46
N LEU A 85 7.37 3.57 5.06
CA LEU A 85 7.11 3.63 6.50
C LEU A 85 8.23 2.97 7.32
N ARG A 86 9.06 2.13 6.70
CA ARG A 86 10.18 1.47 7.37
C ARG A 86 11.37 2.43 7.45
N GLU A 87 11.85 2.66 8.66
CA GLU A 87 13.15 3.29 8.88
C GLU A 87 14.25 2.40 8.30
N SER A 88 14.83 2.84 7.19
CA SER A 88 16.07 2.28 6.64
C SER A 88 17.28 3.07 7.15
N ARG A 89 18.50 2.48 7.04
CA ARG A 89 19.74 3.10 7.56
C ARG A 89 20.05 4.47 6.95
N GLY A 90 19.51 4.76 5.77
CA GLY A 90 19.38 6.12 5.24
C GLY A 90 17.90 6.45 5.11
N ASN A 91 17.51 7.69 5.40
CA ASN A 91 16.12 8.10 5.23
C ASN A 91 15.77 8.13 3.73
N ILE A 92 15.27 7.03 3.18
CA ILE A 92 14.91 6.95 1.76
C ILE A 92 13.83 7.96 1.37
N GLN A 93 13.01 8.41 2.34
CA GLN A 93 11.95 9.40 2.11
C GLN A 93 12.48 10.78 1.78
N SER A 94 13.74 11.09 2.11
CA SER A 94 14.36 12.37 1.76
C SER A 94 14.93 12.38 0.35
N ALA A 95 14.93 11.26 -0.35
CA ALA A 95 15.40 11.19 -1.73
C ALA A 95 14.33 11.76 -2.68
N ASP A 96 14.73 12.46 -3.74
CA ASP A 96 13.75 13.01 -4.68
C ASP A 96 12.92 11.92 -5.34
N TRP A 97 13.53 10.78 -5.68
CA TRP A 97 12.83 9.67 -6.30
C TRP A 97 11.75 9.05 -5.41
N SER A 98 11.74 9.27 -4.09
CA SER A 98 10.73 8.71 -3.18
C SER A 98 9.50 9.59 -3.02
N LYS A 99 9.48 10.82 -3.58
CA LYS A 99 8.30 11.67 -3.47
C LYS A 99 7.20 11.16 -4.44
N PRO A 100 5.91 11.21 -4.05
CA PRO A 100 4.81 10.63 -4.83
C PRO A 100 4.80 11.05 -6.31
N ALA A 101 4.99 12.34 -6.59
CA ALA A 101 4.98 12.86 -7.96
C ALA A 101 6.06 12.23 -8.86
N TYR A 102 7.28 12.02 -8.34
CA TYR A 102 8.36 11.40 -9.12
C TYR A 102 8.13 9.90 -9.31
N ARG A 103 7.55 9.21 -8.32
CA ARG A 103 7.18 7.80 -8.42
C ARG A 103 6.08 7.59 -9.45
N GLU A 104 5.04 8.41 -9.43
CA GLU A 104 3.95 8.39 -10.41
C GLU A 104 4.48 8.64 -11.83
N ALA A 105 5.30 9.67 -12.01
CA ALA A 105 5.94 9.95 -13.29
C ALA A 105 6.82 8.78 -13.78
N THR A 106 7.55 8.14 -12.86
CA THR A 106 8.39 6.98 -13.16
C THR A 106 7.55 5.78 -13.61
N SER A 107 6.47 5.47 -12.89
CA SER A 107 5.53 4.39 -13.24
C SER A 107 4.88 4.62 -14.60
N LEU A 108 4.47 5.86 -14.89
CA LEU A 108 3.90 6.23 -16.18
C LEU A 108 4.92 6.07 -17.30
N TYR A 109 6.14 6.61 -17.11
CA TYR A 109 7.23 6.50 -18.06
C TYR A 109 7.53 5.04 -18.42
N PHE A 110 7.70 4.18 -17.41
CA PHE A 110 7.98 2.77 -17.66
C PHE A 110 6.79 2.03 -18.26
N SER A 111 5.56 2.37 -17.91
CA SER A 111 4.36 1.79 -18.55
C SER A 111 4.35 2.09 -20.04
N VAL A 112 4.62 3.33 -20.44
CA VAL A 112 4.71 3.72 -21.86
C VAL A 112 5.86 3.01 -22.56
N LYS A 113 7.02 2.94 -21.91
CA LYS A 113 8.20 2.25 -22.47
C LYS A 113 7.91 0.77 -22.72
N ARG A 114 7.34 0.07 -21.75
CA ARG A 114 6.98 -1.36 -21.87
C ARG A 114 5.86 -1.58 -22.89
N ALA A 115 4.88 -0.69 -22.98
CA ALA A 115 3.84 -0.78 -24.00
C ALA A 115 4.41 -0.73 -25.44
N ARG A 116 5.43 0.11 -25.68
CA ARG A 116 6.11 0.16 -26.99
C ARG A 116 6.86 -1.12 -27.32
N GLU A 117 7.55 -1.70 -26.34
CA GLU A 117 8.24 -2.99 -26.49
C GLU A 117 7.23 -4.12 -26.75
N GLU A 118 6.11 -4.11 -26.05
CA GLU A 118 5.03 -5.09 -26.20
C GLU A 118 4.44 -5.07 -27.62
N VAL A 119 4.20 -3.88 -28.19
CA VAL A 119 3.72 -3.74 -29.57
C VAL A 119 4.66 -4.41 -30.57
N VAL A 120 5.98 -4.21 -30.40
CA VAL A 120 6.98 -4.85 -31.27
C VAL A 120 6.94 -6.37 -31.11
N ARG A 121 6.85 -6.88 -29.86
CA ARG A 121 6.77 -8.32 -29.59
C ARG A 121 5.52 -8.95 -30.20
N CYS A 122 4.35 -8.35 -30.00
CA CYS A 122 3.09 -8.84 -30.55
C CYS A 122 3.12 -8.93 -32.09
N ASN A 123 3.76 -7.98 -32.77
CA ASN A 123 3.87 -8.03 -34.24
C ASN A 123 4.73 -9.19 -34.73
N VAL A 124 5.73 -9.62 -33.96
CA VAL A 124 6.54 -10.81 -34.29
C VAL A 124 5.75 -12.10 -34.04
N GLU A 125 4.96 -12.17 -32.97
CA GLU A 125 4.18 -13.37 -32.61
C GLU A 125 3.01 -13.67 -33.55
N ILE A 126 2.52 -12.66 -34.28
CA ILE A 126 1.40 -12.80 -35.24
C ILE A 126 1.89 -13.25 -36.63
N THR A 127 3.20 -13.18 -36.90
CA THR A 127 3.82 -13.58 -38.17
C THR A 127 4.30 -15.02 -38.11
#